data_AF-A0A971BGB9-F1
#
_entry.id   AF-A0A971BGB9-F1
#
_cell.length_a   1.000
_cell.length_b   1.000
_cell.length_c   1.000
_cell.angle_alpha   90.00
_cell.angle_beta   90.00
_cell.angle_gamma   90.00
#
_symmetry.space_group_name_H-M   'P 1'
#
loop_
_entity.id
_entity.type
_entity.pdbx_description
1 polymer ?
#
loop_
_entity_poly.entity_id
_entity_poly.type
_entity_poly.pdbx_seq_one_letter_code
_entity_poly.pdbx_strand_id
1 'polypeptide(L)'
;MIKLEIDVRDIDYDSLIDRFLPVVLEKLRQSENTASRLIAGGMPAPVAKAILKNLPQATKEQLAAELLSSNKEAVIQYLSDMAAQNGIRLNIGDLRAKTAGG
;
A
#
# COMPACT_ATOMS: atom_id res chain seq x y z
N MET A 1 -6.00 -15.65 -22.03
CA MET A 1 -5.86 -14.90 -20.77
C MET A 1 -5.77 -15.92 -19.64
N ILE A 2 -4.76 -15.83 -18.80
CA ILE A 2 -4.60 -16.67 -17.59
C ILE A 2 -4.75 -15.79 -16.34
N LYS A 3 -4.97 -16.41 -15.17
CA LYS A 3 -4.94 -15.71 -13.87
C LYS A 3 -3.68 -16.12 -13.11
N LEU A 4 -2.98 -15.14 -12.58
CA LEU A 4 -1.83 -15.32 -11.69
C LEU A 4 -2.24 -14.83 -10.31
N GLU A 5 -2.07 -15.68 -9.30
CA GLU A 5 -2.27 -15.32 -7.89
C GLU A 5 -0.90 -15.29 -7.22
N ILE A 6 -0.61 -14.19 -6.52
CA ILE A 6 0.70 -13.95 -5.88
C ILE A 6 0.46 -13.68 -4.40
N ASP A 7 1.05 -14.51 -3.56
CA ASP A 7 1.16 -14.25 -2.14
C ASP A 7 2.35 -13.32 -1.89
N VAL A 8 2.08 -12.13 -1.39
CA VAL A 8 3.12 -11.21 -0.92
C VAL A 8 3.25 -11.38 0.60
N ARG A 9 4.44 -11.77 1.05
CA ARG A 9 4.77 -12.01 2.47
C ARG A 9 5.94 -11.13 2.87
N ASP A 10 6.18 -11.02 4.18
CA ASP A 10 7.33 -10.32 4.77
C ASP A 10 7.46 -8.86 4.30
N ILE A 11 6.32 -8.18 4.14
CA ILE A 11 6.27 -6.77 3.75
C ILE A 11 6.89 -5.91 4.86
N ASP A 12 7.88 -5.10 4.50
CA ASP A 12 8.41 -4.05 5.40
C ASP A 12 7.45 -2.85 5.46
N TYR A 13 6.44 -2.97 6.32
CA TYR A 13 5.45 -1.93 6.55
C TYR A 13 6.06 -0.63 7.08
N ASP A 14 7.17 -0.71 7.79
CA ASP A 14 7.83 0.47 8.36
C ASP A 14 8.48 1.31 7.26
N SER A 15 9.19 0.68 6.33
CA SER A 15 9.74 1.35 5.15
C SER A 15 8.66 1.87 4.21
N LEU A 16 7.54 1.14 4.07
CA LEU A 16 6.37 1.62 3.32
C LEU A 16 5.76 2.87 3.97
N ILE A 17 5.55 2.86 5.29
CA ILE A 17 5.03 4.03 6.01
C ILE A 17 5.95 5.22 5.81
N ASP A 18 7.28 5.04 5.87
CA ASP A 18 8.22 6.15 5.70
C ASP A 18 8.18 6.74 4.29
N ARG A 19 8.06 5.88 3.28
CA ARG A 19 8.00 6.32 1.88
C ARG A 19 6.66 6.94 1.50
N PHE A 20 5.57 6.43 2.08
CA PHE A 20 4.21 6.84 1.73
C PHE A 20 3.55 7.69 2.81
N LEU A 21 4.29 8.13 3.84
CA LEU A 21 3.76 8.97 4.92
C LEU A 21 2.91 10.13 4.40
N PRO A 22 3.33 10.90 3.37
CA PRO A 22 2.50 12.00 2.85
C PRO A 22 1.14 11.51 2.32
N VAL A 23 1.13 10.41 1.56
CA VAL A 23 -0.07 9.81 0.95
C VAL A 23 -0.99 9.21 2.03
N VAL A 24 -0.40 8.53 3.01
CA VAL A 24 -1.15 7.94 4.13
C VAL A 24 -1.76 9.05 4.99
N LEU A 25 -1.05 10.13 5.26
CA LEU A 25 -1.59 11.28 5.98
C LEU A 25 -2.72 11.97 5.21
N GLU A 26 -2.61 12.06 3.89
CA GLU A 26 -3.66 12.61 3.03
C GLU A 26 -4.92 11.72 3.03
N LYS A 27 -4.77 10.40 2.84
CA LYS A 27 -5.88 9.45 2.93
C LYS A 27 -6.51 9.42 4.31
N LEU A 28 -5.71 9.49 5.37
CA LEU A 28 -6.22 9.57 6.74
C LEU A 28 -7.01 10.86 6.94
N ARG A 29 -6.53 12.03 6.46
CA ARG A 29 -7.30 13.29 6.51
C ARG A 29 -8.63 13.22 5.78
N GLN A 30 -8.72 12.43 4.72
CA GLN A 30 -9.95 12.23 3.95
C GLN A 30 -10.88 11.17 4.58
N SER A 31 -10.38 10.32 5.48
CA SER A 31 -11.20 9.36 6.22
C SER A 31 -11.99 10.06 7.34
N GLU A 32 -13.21 9.61 7.68
CA GLU A 32 -14.02 10.22 8.75
C GLU A 32 -13.68 9.70 10.17
N ASN A 33 -12.61 8.90 10.29
CA ASN A 33 -12.29 8.19 11.53
C ASN A 33 -11.61 9.09 12.58
N THR A 34 -11.70 8.83 13.88
CA THR A 34 -11.19 9.74 14.94
C THR A 34 -9.71 10.14 14.77
N ALA A 35 -8.89 9.27 14.17
CA ALA A 35 -7.50 9.56 13.82
C ALA A 35 -7.33 10.67 12.75
N SER A 36 -8.29 10.81 11.83
CA SER A 36 -8.29 11.85 10.79
C SER A 36 -8.44 13.25 11.35
N ARG A 37 -9.31 13.41 12.35
CA ARG A 37 -9.56 14.70 13.03
C ARG A 37 -8.33 15.18 13.79
N LEU A 38 -7.57 14.24 14.39
CA LEU A 38 -6.31 14.54 15.07
C LEU A 38 -5.19 14.94 14.07
N ILE A 39 -5.12 14.30 12.90
CA ILE A 39 -4.12 14.60 11.86
C ILE A 39 -4.48 15.88 11.08
N ALA A 40 -5.77 16.15 10.86
CA ALA A 40 -6.26 17.39 10.28
C ALA A 40 -5.96 18.61 11.17
N GLY A 41 -5.86 18.42 12.50
CA GLY A 41 -5.52 19.47 13.48
C GLY A 41 -4.05 19.88 13.55
N GLY A 42 -3.19 19.46 12.60
CA GLY A 42 -1.78 19.86 12.57
C GLY A 42 -0.83 18.92 13.33
N MET A 43 -1.17 17.63 13.44
CA MET A 43 -0.32 16.64 14.09
C MET A 43 1.09 16.62 13.47
N PRO A 44 2.16 16.70 14.29
CA PRO A 44 3.53 16.60 13.80
C PRO A 44 3.78 15.25 13.11
N ALA A 45 4.47 15.27 11.97
CA ALA A 45 4.81 14.06 11.20
C ALA A 45 5.45 12.93 12.05
N PRO A 46 6.33 13.21 13.04
CA PRO A 46 6.87 12.16 13.91
C PRO A 46 5.80 11.45 14.75
N VAL A 47 4.78 12.17 15.21
CA VAL A 47 3.67 11.60 16.00
C VAL A 47 2.79 10.75 15.10
N ALA A 48 2.47 11.24 13.91
CA ALA A 48 1.66 10.48 12.96
C ALA A 48 2.38 9.21 12.49
N LYS A 49 3.70 9.28 12.28
CA LYS A 49 4.56 8.11 12.02
C LYS A 49 4.49 7.10 13.17
N ALA A 50 4.59 7.55 14.42
CA ALA A 50 4.48 6.66 15.58
C ALA A 50 3.12 5.96 15.66
N ILE A 51 2.03 6.66 15.35
CA ILE A 51 0.69 6.07 15.29
C ILE A 51 0.61 5.00 14.20
N LEU A 52 1.07 5.31 12.98
CA LEU A 52 1.07 4.37 11.85
C LEU A 52 1.88 3.10 12.13
N LYS A 53 3.05 3.25 12.77
CA LYS A 53 3.89 2.12 13.17
C LYS A 53 3.23 1.24 14.23
N ASN A 54 2.39 1.81 15.08
CA ASN A 54 1.68 1.08 16.13
C ASN A 54 0.29 0.57 15.70
N LEU A 55 -0.10 0.74 14.43
CA LEU A 55 -1.35 0.18 13.94
C LEU A 55 -1.38 -1.35 14.06
N PRO A 56 -2.54 -1.95 14.34
CA PRO A 56 -2.71 -3.40 14.27
C PRO A 56 -2.26 -3.94 12.91
N GLN A 57 -1.69 -5.14 12.91
CA GLN A 57 -1.16 -5.80 11.72
C GLN A 57 -2.19 -5.87 10.58
N ALA A 58 -3.43 -6.27 10.89
CA ALA A 58 -4.52 -6.35 9.92
C ALA A 58 -4.81 -4.99 9.24
N THR A 59 -4.70 -3.88 9.98
CA THR A 59 -4.88 -2.54 9.44
C THR A 59 -3.72 -2.14 8.52
N LYS A 60 -2.47 -2.53 8.85
CA LYS A 60 -1.31 -2.30 7.97
C LYS A 60 -1.43 -3.07 6.66
N GLU A 61 -1.87 -4.33 6.74
CA GLU A 61 -2.13 -5.19 5.58
C GLU A 61 -3.21 -4.61 4.67
N GLN A 62 -4.31 -4.14 5.25
CA GLN A 62 -5.38 -3.50 4.49
C GLN A 62 -4.90 -2.22 3.80
N LEU A 63 -4.17 -1.36 4.52
CA LEU A 63 -3.59 -0.14 3.95
C LEU A 63 -2.64 -0.46 2.79
N ALA A 64 -1.80 -1.49 2.94
CA ALA A 64 -0.90 -1.92 1.88
C ALA A 64 -1.67 -2.42 0.65
N ALA A 65 -2.72 -3.23 0.83
CA ALA A 65 -3.58 -3.69 -0.26
C ALA A 65 -4.28 -2.52 -0.99
N GLU A 66 -4.79 -1.53 -0.25
CA GLU A 66 -5.39 -0.32 -0.82
C GLU A 66 -4.36 0.53 -1.57
N LEU A 67 -3.14 0.68 -1.03
CA LEU A 67 -2.07 1.40 -1.70
C LEU A 67 -1.67 0.72 -3.01
N LEU A 68 -1.44 -0.59 -3.00
CA LEU A 68 -1.13 -1.36 -4.22
C LEU A 68 -2.25 -1.26 -5.25
N SER A 69 -3.51 -1.37 -4.82
CA SER A 69 -4.67 -1.25 -5.71
C SER A 69 -4.81 0.16 -6.31
N SER A 70 -4.57 1.21 -5.51
CA SER A 70 -4.60 2.60 -5.99
C SER A 70 -3.44 2.98 -6.90
N ASN A 71 -2.34 2.21 -6.86
CA ASN A 71 -1.15 2.40 -7.70
C ASN A 71 -0.97 1.26 -8.71
N LYS A 72 -2.06 0.56 -9.08
CA LYS A 72 -2.02 -0.69 -9.86
C LYS A 72 -1.23 -0.57 -11.17
N GLU A 73 -1.33 0.58 -11.86
CA GLU A 73 -0.65 0.82 -13.14
C GLU A 73 0.87 0.84 -12.98
N ALA A 74 1.36 1.53 -11.95
CA ALA A 74 2.78 1.56 -11.62
C ALA A 74 3.30 0.18 -11.23
N VAL A 75 2.52 -0.59 -10.45
CA VAL A 75 2.89 -1.96 -10.07
C VAL A 75 2.90 -2.90 -11.28
N ILE A 76 1.88 -2.82 -12.14
CA ILE A 76 1.81 -3.58 -13.40
C ILE A 76 3.04 -3.30 -14.25
N GLN A 77 3.36 -2.02 -14.46
CA GLN A 77 4.52 -1.62 -15.26
C GLN A 77 5.81 -2.20 -14.67
N TYR A 78 6.02 -2.06 -13.37
CA TYR A 78 7.20 -2.60 -12.69
C TYR A 78 7.34 -4.12 -12.85
N LEU A 79 6.25 -4.86 -12.64
CA LEU A 79 6.26 -6.32 -12.79
C LEU A 79 6.51 -6.75 -14.24
N SER A 80 5.90 -6.06 -15.21
CA SER A 80 6.14 -6.30 -16.63
C SER A 80 7.58 -6.01 -17.03
N ASP A 81 8.18 -4.92 -16.55
CA ASP A 81 9.56 -4.55 -16.84
C ASP A 81 10.55 -5.55 -16.21
N MET A 82 10.32 -5.95 -14.96
CA MET A 82 11.13 -6.97 -14.29
C MET A 82 11.07 -8.33 -15.00
N ALA A 83 9.89 -8.74 -15.47
CA ALA A 83 9.76 -9.96 -16.25
C ALA A 83 10.51 -9.85 -17.59
N ALA A 84 10.40 -8.71 -18.27
CA ALA A 84 11.06 -8.47 -19.55
C ALA A 84 12.60 -8.50 -19.43
N GLN A 85 13.14 -7.94 -18.34
CA GLN A 85 14.58 -8.03 -18.03
C GLN A 85 15.07 -9.47 -17.86
N ASN A 86 14.17 -10.38 -17.48
CA ASN A 86 14.45 -11.82 -17.37
C ASN A 86 14.01 -12.60 -18.63
N GLY A 87 13.75 -11.92 -19.75
CA GLY A 87 13.38 -12.54 -21.03
C GLY A 87 11.91 -12.97 -21.13
N ILE A 88 11.08 -12.66 -20.14
CA ILE A 88 9.67 -13.04 -20.08
C ILE A 88 8.81 -11.82 -20.43
N ARG A 89 8.16 -11.83 -21.60
CA ARG A 89 7.22 -10.76 -21.96
C ARG A 89 5.85 -11.00 -21.35
N LEU A 90 5.54 -10.28 -20.28
CA LEU A 90 4.22 -10.28 -19.63
C LEU A 90 3.42 -9.03 -19.99
N ASN A 91 2.21 -9.23 -20.50
CA ASN A 91 1.21 -8.17 -20.64
C ASN A 91 0.14 -8.37 -19.56
N ILE A 92 0.30 -7.67 -18.44
CA ILE A 92 -0.58 -7.79 -17.26
C ILE A 92 -1.77 -6.83 -17.45
N GLY A 93 -2.97 -7.39 -17.63
CA GLY A 93 -4.17 -6.59 -17.94
C GLY A 93 -4.90 -5.99 -16.74
N ASP A 94 -4.80 -6.59 -15.56
CA ASP A 94 -5.39 -6.09 -14.31
C ASP A 94 -4.56 -6.58 -13.11
N LEU A 95 -4.61 -5.83 -12.01
CA LEU A 95 -3.97 -6.20 -10.74
C LEU A 95 -4.95 -5.91 -9.60
N ARG A 96 -5.13 -6.90 -8.73
CA ARG A 96 -5.99 -6.81 -7.55
C ARG A 96 -5.18 -7.23 -6.33
N ALA A 97 -5.02 -6.31 -5.40
CA ALA A 97 -4.45 -6.62 -4.09
C ALA A 97 -5.60 -6.77 -3.09
N LYS A 98 -5.55 -7.84 -2.30
CA LYS A 98 -6.49 -8.10 -1.21
C LYS A 98 -5.73 -8.67 -0.02
N THR A 99 -6.24 -8.44 1.18
CA THR A 99 -5.72 -9.07 2.39
C THR A 99 -5.95 -10.58 2.33
N ALA A 100 -5.03 -11.39 2.84
CA ALA A 100 -5.14 -12.85 2.82
C ALA A 100 -6.40 -13.39 3.54
N GLY A 101 -6.99 -12.61 4.45
CA GLY A 101 -8.23 -12.93 5.15
C GLY A 101 -9.54 -12.49 4.46
N GLY A 102 -9.49 -11.99 3.22
CA GLY A 102 -10.63 -11.43 2.46
C GLY A 102 -10.86 -12.03 1.09
#